data_AF-A0A373VAE5-F1
#
_entry.id   AF-A0A373VAE5-F1
#
_cell.length_a   1.000
_cell.length_b   1.000
_cell.length_c   1.000
_cell.angle_alpha   90.00
_cell.angle_beta   90.00
_cell.angle_gamma   90.00
#
_symmetry.space_group_name_H-M   'P 1'
#
loop_
_entity.id
_entity.type
_entity.pdbx_description
1 polymer ?
#
loop_
_entity_poly.entity_id
_entity_poly.type
_entity_poly.pdbx_seq_one_letter_code
_entity_poly.pdbx_strand_id
1 'polypeptide(L)'
;MGGITEKITEFIKDLLTGWITSNLDTMFTDVNTKVETIAAEVGKTPQNWNSGIFSMIKNLSDNVIVPIAGMIITFVLCYELISMIMEKNNMHDTDTFMFFKYIFKMWVAVYLVTHTFDIAMAIFDVANHVVSNAGGMITGSASIDVTEALKTLLETQIEDMGIGELLGLGLETMLVSLCLKIISVLITVILYGRMIEIYRASRSAAFHPKAVCGHFG
;
A
#
# COMPACT_ATOMS: atom_id res chain seq x y z
N MET A 1 43.07 43.45 -24.33
CA MET A 1 43.10 42.33 -25.29
C MET A 1 42.42 41.15 -24.61
N GLY A 2 41.16 40.86 -24.93
CA GLY A 2 40.38 39.75 -24.33
C GLY A 2 39.00 39.47 -24.97
N GLY A 3 38.50 40.39 -25.81
CA GLY A 3 37.08 40.44 -26.19
C GLY A 3 36.45 39.36 -27.07
N ILE A 4 37.14 38.29 -27.45
CA ILE A 4 36.55 37.18 -28.23
C ILE A 4 36.60 35.87 -27.44
N THR A 5 37.75 35.53 -26.83
CA THR A 5 37.88 34.31 -26.03
C THR A 5 37.06 34.36 -24.75
N GLU A 6 37.02 35.50 -24.05
CA GLU A 6 36.16 35.67 -22.86
C GLU A 6 34.67 35.59 -23.22
N LYS A 7 34.26 36.22 -24.32
CA LYS A 7 32.86 36.14 -24.80
C LYS A 7 32.45 34.73 -25.22
N ILE A 8 33.36 33.97 -25.81
CA ILE A 8 33.12 32.56 -26.16
C ILE A 8 33.03 31.70 -24.89
N THR A 9 33.87 31.95 -23.89
CA THR A 9 33.83 31.27 -22.60
C THR A 9 32.52 31.56 -21.84
N GLU A 10 32.07 32.81 -21.77
CA GLU A 10 30.77 33.19 -21.20
C GLU A 10 29.61 32.52 -21.96
N PHE A 11 29.62 32.58 -23.30
CA PHE A 11 28.59 31.94 -24.11
C PHE A 11 28.48 30.42 -23.87
N ILE A 12 29.60 29.73 -23.73
CA ILE A 12 29.62 28.28 -23.43
C ILE A 12 29.11 28.02 -22.01
N LYS A 13 29.50 28.85 -21.02
CA LYS A 13 28.99 28.74 -19.65
C LYS A 13 27.47 28.95 -19.60
N ASP A 14 26.92 29.95 -20.27
CA ASP A 14 25.49 30.20 -20.32
C ASP A 14 24.72 29.04 -20.94
N LEU A 15 25.24 28.47 -22.04
CA LEU A 15 24.63 27.32 -22.71
C LEU A 15 24.63 26.09 -21.80
N LEU A 16 25.76 25.78 -21.15
CA LEU A 16 25.87 24.65 -20.23
C LEU A 16 25.00 24.83 -18.99
N THR A 17 24.98 26.03 -18.41
CA THR A 17 24.13 26.37 -17.27
C THR A 17 22.66 26.22 -17.62
N GLY A 18 22.23 26.73 -18.78
CA GLY A 18 20.86 26.56 -19.27
C GLY A 18 20.49 25.09 -19.48
N TRP A 19 21.42 24.28 -20.01
CA TRP A 19 21.21 22.85 -20.20
C TRP A 19 21.07 22.09 -18.87
N ILE A 20 21.96 22.33 -17.90
CA ILE A 20 21.92 21.72 -16.57
C ILE A 20 20.65 22.12 -15.83
N THR A 21 20.30 23.41 -15.87
CA THR A 21 19.08 23.96 -15.27
C THR A 21 17.84 23.26 -15.81
N SER A 22 17.73 23.14 -17.14
CA SER A 22 16.60 22.46 -17.79
C SER A 22 16.51 20.98 -17.41
N ASN A 23 17.66 20.30 -17.32
CA ASN A 23 17.70 18.89 -16.91
C ASN A 23 17.27 18.70 -15.44
N LEU A 24 17.75 19.56 -14.53
CA LEU A 24 17.38 19.55 -13.12
C LEU A 24 15.91 19.92 -12.89
N ASP A 25 15.40 20.92 -13.61
CA ASP A 25 13.98 21.32 -13.58
C ASP A 25 13.07 20.16 -13.99
N THR A 26 13.40 19.51 -15.11
CA THR A 26 12.68 18.32 -15.59
C THR A 26 12.74 17.20 -14.56
N MET A 27 13.91 16.95 -13.98
CA MET A 27 14.10 15.89 -12.99
C MET A 27 13.29 16.14 -11.71
N PHE A 28 13.32 17.35 -11.15
CA PHE A 28 12.56 17.68 -9.95
C PHE A 28 11.05 17.67 -10.20
N THR A 29 10.60 18.17 -11.35
CA THR A 29 9.20 18.11 -11.76
C THR A 29 8.72 16.67 -11.94
N ASP A 30 9.52 15.83 -12.61
CA ASP A 30 9.23 14.40 -12.78
C ASP A 30 9.14 13.69 -11.43
N VAL A 31 10.10 13.94 -10.52
CA VAL A 31 10.11 13.35 -9.17
C VAL A 31 8.89 13.78 -8.37
N ASN A 32 8.56 15.07 -8.32
CA ASN A 32 7.39 15.58 -7.61
C ASN A 32 6.10 14.91 -8.13
N THR A 33 5.93 14.86 -9.46
CA THR A 33 4.75 14.21 -10.09
C THR A 33 4.67 12.72 -9.75
N LYS A 34 5.81 12.00 -9.78
CA LYS A 34 5.84 10.57 -9.46
C LYS A 34 5.59 10.31 -7.99
N VAL A 35 6.14 11.11 -7.08
CA VAL A 35 5.91 10.99 -5.63
C VAL A 35 4.45 11.26 -5.31
N GLU A 36 3.83 12.27 -5.92
CA GLU A 36 2.40 12.55 -5.77
C GLU A 36 1.54 11.37 -6.27
N THR A 37 1.85 10.85 -7.45
CA THR A 37 1.15 9.68 -8.00
C THR A 37 1.31 8.46 -7.09
N ILE A 38 2.52 8.19 -6.61
CA ILE A 38 2.80 7.09 -5.68
C ILE A 38 2.01 7.26 -4.39
N ALA A 39 2.03 8.45 -3.78
CA ALA A 39 1.28 8.74 -2.55
C ALA A 39 -0.22 8.49 -2.75
N ALA A 40 -0.78 8.87 -3.89
CA ALA A 40 -2.17 8.59 -4.24
C ALA A 40 -2.44 7.08 -4.42
N GLU A 41 -1.54 6.34 -5.06
CA GLU A 41 -1.67 4.88 -5.24
C GLU A 41 -1.45 4.09 -3.94
N VAL A 42 -0.67 4.59 -2.97
CA VAL A 42 -0.39 3.89 -1.71
C VAL A 42 -1.61 3.85 -0.79
N GLY A 43 -2.47 4.87 -0.84
CA GLY A 43 -3.68 4.96 0.00
C GLY A 43 -4.93 4.27 -0.55
N LYS A 44 -4.86 3.65 -1.75
CA LYS A 44 -6.06 3.04 -2.36
C LYS A 44 -6.44 1.74 -1.66
N THR A 45 -7.72 1.64 -1.27
CA THR A 45 -8.34 0.40 -0.82
C THR A 45 -8.41 -0.63 -1.96
N PRO A 46 -8.50 -1.94 -1.67
CA PRO A 46 -8.70 -2.97 -2.69
C PRO A 46 -9.95 -2.75 -3.57
N GLN A 47 -10.99 -2.12 -3.05
CA GLN A 47 -12.18 -1.77 -3.83
C GLN A 47 -11.90 -0.63 -4.82
N ASN A 48 -11.19 0.42 -4.37
CA ASN A 48 -10.88 1.59 -5.16
C ASN A 48 -9.74 1.36 -6.17
N TRP A 49 -8.88 0.36 -5.93
CA TRP A 49 -7.80 -0.01 -6.85
C TRP A 49 -8.32 -0.76 -8.09
N ASN A 50 -9.17 -1.78 -7.91
CA ASN A 50 -9.83 -2.46 -9.02
C ASN A 50 -11.19 -3.04 -8.59
N SER A 51 -12.26 -2.37 -9.00
CA SER A 51 -13.63 -2.77 -8.66
C SER A 51 -14.04 -4.12 -9.26
N GLY A 52 -13.50 -4.50 -10.42
CA GLY A 52 -13.80 -5.76 -11.09
C GLY A 52 -13.22 -6.98 -10.36
N ILE A 53 -11.93 -6.92 -10.01
CA ILE A 53 -11.25 -7.96 -9.23
C ILE A 53 -11.87 -8.06 -7.84
N PHE A 54 -12.13 -6.92 -7.20
CA PHE A 54 -12.80 -6.87 -5.91
C PHE A 54 -14.19 -7.54 -5.96
N SER A 55 -15.00 -7.20 -6.95
CA SER A 55 -16.34 -7.78 -7.13
C SER A 55 -16.28 -9.28 -7.38
N MET A 56 -15.30 -9.76 -8.16
CA MET A 56 -15.09 -11.20 -8.38
C MET A 56 -14.77 -11.92 -7.06
N ILE A 57 -13.88 -11.36 -6.24
CA ILE A 57 -13.49 -11.96 -4.96
C ILE A 57 -14.65 -11.93 -3.97
N LYS A 58 -15.40 -10.83 -3.90
CA LYS A 58 -16.60 -10.73 -3.06
C LYS A 58 -17.64 -11.76 -3.47
N ASN A 59 -17.92 -11.90 -4.76
CA ASN A 59 -18.85 -12.92 -5.26
C ASN A 59 -18.41 -14.35 -4.90
N LEU A 60 -17.12 -14.66 -4.98
CA LEU A 60 -16.60 -15.96 -4.53
C LEU A 60 -16.73 -16.13 -3.01
N SER A 61 -16.50 -15.07 -2.24
CA SER A 61 -16.68 -15.09 -0.79
C SER A 61 -18.13 -15.41 -0.41
N ASP A 62 -19.07 -14.64 -0.95
CA ASP A 62 -20.48 -14.68 -0.57
C ASP A 62 -21.16 -15.98 -1.05
N ASN A 63 -20.81 -16.45 -2.25
CA ASN A 63 -21.51 -17.58 -2.88
C ASN A 63 -20.80 -18.94 -2.70
N VAL A 64 -19.51 -18.96 -2.36
CA VAL A 64 -18.75 -20.22 -2.24
C VAL A 64 -18.19 -20.40 -0.84
N ILE A 65 -17.48 -19.39 -0.32
CA ILE A 65 -16.78 -19.52 0.96
C ILE A 65 -17.76 -19.57 2.13
N VAL A 66 -18.70 -18.61 2.21
CA VAL A 66 -19.67 -18.55 3.32
C VAL A 66 -20.52 -19.82 3.41
N PRO A 67 -21.08 -20.38 2.31
CA PRO A 67 -21.80 -21.66 2.36
C PRO A 67 -20.95 -22.85 2.83
N ILE A 68 -19.70 -22.96 2.35
CA ILE A 68 -18.78 -24.04 2.76
C ILE A 68 -18.45 -23.93 4.25
N ALA A 69 -18.13 -22.73 4.73
CA ALA A 69 -17.87 -22.48 6.14
C ALA A 69 -19.10 -22.77 7.00
N GLY A 70 -20.30 -22.42 6.53
CA GLY A 70 -21.57 -22.73 7.19
C GLY A 70 -21.81 -24.24 7.35
N MET A 71 -21.50 -25.04 6.32
CA MET A 71 -21.58 -26.51 6.42
C MET A 71 -20.63 -27.09 7.46
N ILE A 72 -19.37 -26.61 7.50
CA ILE A 72 -18.37 -27.06 8.48
C ILE A 72 -18.78 -26.67 9.90
N ILE A 73 -19.24 -25.43 10.12
CA ILE A 73 -19.72 -24.97 11.43
C ILE A 73 -20.90 -25.81 11.89
N THR A 74 -21.87 -26.08 11.00
CA THR A 74 -23.03 -26.91 11.33
C THR A 74 -22.60 -28.29 11.80
N PHE A 75 -21.62 -28.91 11.14
CA PHE A 75 -21.08 -30.21 11.55
C PHE A 75 -20.43 -30.16 12.94
N VAL A 76 -19.59 -29.15 13.21
CA VAL A 76 -18.91 -28.97 14.50
C VAL A 76 -19.93 -28.73 15.63
N LEU A 77 -20.91 -27.87 15.40
CA LEU A 77 -21.96 -27.55 16.38
C LEU A 77 -22.85 -28.75 16.69
N CYS A 78 -23.16 -29.59 15.70
CA CYS A 78 -23.91 -30.84 15.89
C CYS A 78 -23.11 -31.85 16.73
N TYR A 79 -21.81 -31.99 16.46
CA TYR A 79 -20.94 -32.86 17.26
C TYR A 79 -20.87 -32.41 18.73
N GLU A 80 -20.68 -31.11 18.96
CA GLU A 80 -20.62 -30.53 20.31
C GLU A 80 -21.95 -30.68 21.06
N LEU A 81 -23.10 -30.51 20.38
CA LEU A 81 -24.42 -30.74 20.96
C LEU A 81 -24.59 -32.20 21.44
N ILE A 82 -24.24 -33.16 20.57
CA ILE A 82 -24.36 -34.59 20.87
C ILE A 82 -23.45 -34.95 22.06
N SER A 83 -22.21 -34.48 22.07
CA SER A 83 -21.28 -34.71 23.18
C SER A 83 -21.83 -34.16 24.50
N MET A 84 -22.35 -32.93 24.50
CA MET A 84 -22.93 -32.29 25.68
C MET A 84 -24.13 -33.06 26.25
N ILE A 85 -24.99 -33.59 25.37
CA ILE A 85 -26.17 -34.37 25.76
C ILE A 85 -25.75 -35.77 26.27
N MET A 86 -24.78 -36.43 25.63
CA MET A 86 -24.32 -37.76 26.04
C MET A 86 -23.56 -37.75 27.37
N GLU A 87 -22.77 -36.71 27.63
CA GLU A 87 -21.99 -36.56 28.85
C GLU A 87 -22.86 -36.22 30.08
N LYS A 88 -24.01 -35.57 29.87
CA LYS A 88 -25.00 -35.24 30.93
C LYS A 88 -26.19 -36.21 31.01
N ASN A 89 -26.00 -37.50 30.72
CA ASN A 89 -27.04 -38.54 30.80
C ASN A 89 -27.43 -38.96 32.25
N ASN A 90 -27.53 -38.00 33.16
CA ASN A 90 -28.14 -38.15 34.48
C ASN A 90 -28.88 -36.85 34.81
N MET A 91 -30.05 -36.66 34.19
CA MET A 91 -30.89 -35.44 34.20
C MET A 91 -31.33 -34.96 35.59
N HIS A 92 -30.38 -34.54 36.41
CA HIS A 92 -30.63 -33.89 37.69
C HIS A 92 -29.97 -32.51 37.76
N ASP A 93 -28.84 -32.30 37.07
CA ASP A 93 -28.13 -31.00 37.04
C ASP A 93 -27.77 -30.58 35.60
N THR A 94 -28.80 -30.40 34.76
CA THR A 94 -28.60 -29.70 33.48
C THR A 94 -28.36 -28.22 33.76
N ASP A 95 -27.09 -27.85 34.00
CA ASP A 95 -26.64 -26.46 34.07
C ASP A 95 -27.21 -25.64 32.90
N THR A 96 -28.28 -24.89 33.15
CA THR A 96 -28.91 -23.99 32.18
C THR A 96 -27.89 -23.02 31.60
N PHE A 97 -26.86 -22.69 32.37
CA PHE A 97 -25.73 -21.87 31.95
C PHE A 97 -24.86 -22.50 30.86
N MET A 98 -24.69 -23.82 30.82
CA MET A 98 -23.92 -24.51 29.78
C MET A 98 -24.65 -24.50 28.43
N PHE A 99 -25.97 -24.66 28.46
CA PHE A 99 -26.81 -24.53 27.27
C PHE A 99 -26.81 -23.09 26.73
N PHE A 100 -26.87 -22.09 27.62
CA PHE A 100 -26.76 -20.68 27.22
C PHE A 100 -25.41 -20.37 26.54
N LYS A 101 -24.29 -20.88 27.09
CA LYS A 101 -22.97 -20.75 26.45
C LYS A 101 -22.93 -21.37 25.04
N TYR A 102 -23.57 -22.52 24.84
CA TYR A 102 -23.66 -23.16 23.54
C TYR A 102 -24.44 -22.32 22.52
N ILE A 103 -25.61 -21.80 22.91
CA ILE A 103 -26.42 -20.92 22.04
C ILE A 103 -25.65 -19.64 21.70
N PHE A 104 -24.96 -19.05 22.68
CA PHE A 104 -24.11 -17.88 22.44
C PHE A 104 -22.95 -18.21 21.49
N LYS A 105 -22.28 -19.35 21.68
CA LYS A 105 -21.19 -19.82 20.81
C LYS A 105 -21.65 -20.03 19.37
N MET A 106 -22.81 -20.67 19.16
CA MET A 106 -23.42 -20.82 17.82
C MET A 106 -23.68 -19.45 17.19
N TRP A 107 -24.33 -18.55 17.93
CA TRP A 107 -24.69 -17.23 17.42
C TRP A 107 -23.46 -16.43 17.00
N VAL A 108 -22.42 -16.39 17.84
CA VAL A 108 -21.15 -15.71 17.52
C VAL A 108 -20.46 -16.38 16.32
N ALA A 109 -20.42 -17.71 16.24
CA ALA A 109 -19.76 -18.43 15.16
C ALA A 109 -20.39 -18.15 13.79
N VAL A 110 -21.73 -18.19 13.72
CA VAL A 110 -22.46 -17.89 12.48
C VAL A 110 -22.30 -16.41 12.13
N TYR A 111 -22.44 -15.50 13.10
CA TYR A 111 -22.32 -14.07 12.88
C TYR A 111 -20.95 -13.67 12.31
N LEU A 112 -19.86 -14.20 12.88
CA LEU A 112 -18.50 -13.93 12.42
C LEU A 112 -18.25 -14.45 11.01
N VAL A 113 -18.71 -15.67 10.69
CA VAL A 113 -18.53 -16.23 9.34
C VAL A 113 -19.32 -15.47 8.28
N THR A 114 -20.56 -15.08 8.58
CA THR A 114 -21.38 -14.30 7.63
C THR A 114 -20.77 -12.93 7.35
N HIS A 115 -20.12 -12.29 8.33
CA HIS A 115 -19.54 -10.94 8.20
C HIS A 115 -18.00 -10.93 8.08
N THR A 116 -17.36 -12.06 7.77
CA THR A 116 -15.88 -12.13 7.72
C THR A 116 -15.30 -11.15 6.70
N PHE A 117 -15.94 -11.04 5.54
CA PHE A 117 -15.47 -10.15 4.47
C PHE A 117 -15.62 -8.67 4.84
N ASP A 118 -16.74 -8.29 5.47
CA ASP A 118 -16.98 -6.92 5.92
C ASP A 118 -16.00 -6.52 7.03
N ILE A 119 -15.71 -7.44 7.97
CA ILE A 119 -14.70 -7.21 9.02
C ILE A 119 -13.31 -7.03 8.39
N ALA A 120 -12.93 -7.87 7.42
CA ALA A 120 -11.66 -7.72 6.73
C ALA A 120 -11.55 -6.35 6.03
N MET A 121 -12.62 -5.89 5.39
CA MET A 121 -12.67 -4.58 4.75
C MET A 121 -12.57 -3.42 5.75
N ALA A 122 -13.24 -3.51 6.90
CA ALA A 122 -13.12 -2.51 7.96
C ALA A 122 -11.69 -2.39 8.50
N ILE A 123 -10.97 -3.51 8.63
CA ILE A 123 -9.54 -3.50 9.00
C ILE A 123 -8.69 -2.81 7.93
N PHE A 124 -8.97 -3.08 6.65
CA PHE A 124 -8.30 -2.39 5.55
C PHE A 124 -8.56 -0.89 5.57
N ASP A 125 -9.76 -0.43 5.92
CA ASP A 125 -10.07 1.00 6.00
C ASP A 125 -9.28 1.69 7.12
N VAL A 126 -9.15 1.05 8.29
CA VAL A 126 -8.31 1.56 9.39
C VAL A 126 -6.83 1.60 8.98
N ALA A 127 -6.34 0.56 8.31
CA ALA A 127 -4.98 0.54 7.78
C ALA A 127 -4.75 1.65 6.74
N ASN A 128 -5.71 1.87 5.84
CA ASN A 128 -5.65 2.93 4.83
C ASN A 128 -5.69 4.32 5.46
N HIS A 129 -6.41 4.53 6.56
CA HIS A 129 -6.37 5.81 7.29
C HIS A 129 -4.96 6.11 7.84
N VAL A 130 -4.28 5.11 8.41
CA VAL A 130 -2.88 5.27 8.88
C VAL A 130 -1.94 5.55 7.71
N VAL A 131 -2.09 4.82 6.61
CA VAL A 131 -1.28 5.00 5.40
C VAL A 131 -1.52 6.34 4.73
N SER A 132 -2.77 6.82 4.69
CA SER A 132 -3.14 8.13 4.14
C SER A 132 -2.53 9.27 4.95
N ASN A 133 -2.53 9.16 6.29
CA ASN A 133 -1.85 10.13 7.15
C ASN A 133 -0.35 10.15 6.92
N ALA A 134 0.29 8.99 6.73
CA ALA A 134 1.70 8.90 6.33
C ALA A 134 1.94 9.47 4.92
N GLY A 135 1.02 9.23 3.97
CA GLY A 135 1.07 9.78 2.62
C GLY A 135 1.02 11.31 2.59
N GLY A 136 0.21 11.93 3.46
CA GLY A 136 0.15 13.39 3.62
C GLY A 136 1.47 13.99 4.13
N MET A 137 2.20 13.26 4.98
CA MET A 137 3.55 13.67 5.39
C MET A 137 4.57 13.56 4.25
N ILE A 138 4.42 12.57 3.37
CA ILE A 138 5.29 12.39 2.19
C ILE A 138 5.09 13.54 1.22
N THR A 139 3.85 13.90 0.86
CA THR A 139 3.60 15.04 -0.04
C THR A 139 4.00 16.37 0.58
N GLY A 140 3.80 16.56 1.89
CA GLY A 140 4.18 17.81 2.59
C GLY A 140 5.69 17.98 2.85
N SER A 141 6.48 16.89 2.90
CA SER A 141 7.92 16.94 3.22
C SER A 141 8.83 16.62 2.03
N ALA A 142 8.30 15.96 0.99
CA ALA A 142 9.07 15.58 -0.20
C ALA A 142 8.77 16.46 -1.42
N SER A 143 7.87 17.45 -1.32
CA SER A 143 7.71 18.47 -2.36
C SER A 143 8.94 19.36 -2.37
N ILE A 144 9.76 19.24 -3.40
CA ILE A 144 10.89 20.15 -3.61
C ILE A 144 10.32 21.41 -4.27
N ASP A 145 10.53 22.58 -3.67
CA ASP A 145 10.32 23.85 -4.36
C ASP A 145 11.39 23.96 -5.46
N VAL A 146 10.98 23.61 -6.68
CA VAL A 146 11.85 23.54 -7.85
C VAL A 146 12.48 24.89 -8.14
N THR A 147 11.76 25.98 -7.88
CA THR A 147 12.22 27.35 -8.18
C THR A 147 13.28 27.78 -7.17
N GLU A 148 13.03 27.56 -5.87
CA GLU A 148 13.98 27.93 -4.81
C GLU A 148 15.24 27.05 -4.82
N ALA A 149 15.08 25.75 -5.07
CA ALA A 149 16.20 24.80 -5.15
C ALA A 149 17.10 25.07 -6.37
N LEU A 150 16.51 25.30 -7.56
CA LEU A 150 17.29 25.67 -8.75
C LEU A 150 17.99 27.00 -8.56
N LYS A 151 17.30 28.00 -8.02
CA LYS A 151 17.88 29.33 -7.78
C LYS A 151 19.10 29.24 -6.85
N THR A 152 18.97 28.49 -5.75
CA THR A 152 20.07 28.29 -4.80
C THR A 152 21.24 27.55 -5.47
N LEU A 153 20.99 26.51 -6.26
CA LEU A 153 22.05 25.77 -6.97
C LEU A 153 22.74 26.64 -8.05
N LEU A 154 21.97 27.47 -8.75
CA LEU A 154 22.47 28.36 -9.79
C LEU A 154 23.33 29.48 -9.21
N GLU A 155 22.82 30.19 -8.21
CA GLU A 155 23.49 31.35 -7.60
C GLU A 155 24.69 30.96 -6.71
N THR A 156 24.70 29.75 -6.13
CA THR A 156 25.72 29.38 -5.14
C THR A 156 26.79 28.44 -5.66
N GLN A 157 26.50 27.66 -6.71
CA GLN A 157 27.43 26.63 -7.19
C GLN A 157 27.78 26.79 -8.68
N ILE A 158 26.82 27.14 -9.53
CA ILE A 158 27.04 27.11 -10.98
C ILE A 158 27.78 28.35 -11.50
N GLU A 159 27.56 29.54 -10.92
CA GLU A 159 28.26 30.77 -11.35
C GLU A 159 29.80 30.71 -11.17
N ASP A 160 30.26 30.09 -10.08
CA ASP A 160 31.68 29.98 -9.74
C ASP A 160 32.41 28.81 -10.44
N MET A 161 31.67 27.88 -11.04
CA MET A 161 32.24 26.65 -11.64
C MET A 161 32.89 26.89 -13.00
N GLY A 162 33.97 26.16 -13.28
CA GLY A 162 34.63 26.16 -14.58
C GLY A 162 33.81 25.44 -15.67
N ILE A 163 34.11 25.70 -16.96
CA ILE A 163 33.44 25.02 -18.09
C ILE A 163 33.56 23.49 -18.00
N GLY A 164 34.72 22.99 -17.58
CA GLY A 164 34.95 21.54 -17.44
C GLY A 164 34.14 20.92 -16.30
N GLU A 165 33.98 21.63 -15.20
CA GLU A 165 33.18 21.19 -14.05
C GLU A 165 31.68 21.21 -14.37
N LEU A 166 31.22 22.22 -15.11
CA LEU A 166 29.84 22.31 -15.63
C LEU A 166 29.51 21.14 -16.56
N LEU A 167 30.41 20.79 -17.48
CA LEU A 167 30.23 19.61 -18.33
C LEU A 167 30.15 18.31 -17.52
N GLY A 168 30.98 18.17 -16.48
CA GLY A 168 30.93 17.04 -15.55
C GLY A 168 29.59 16.95 -14.83
N LEU A 169 29.14 18.06 -14.24
CA LEU A 169 27.86 18.16 -13.54
C LEU A 169 26.68 17.85 -14.47
N GLY A 170 26.70 18.32 -15.71
CA GLY A 170 25.66 18.01 -16.70
C GLY A 170 25.57 16.51 -17.02
N LEU A 171 26.71 15.82 -17.13
CA LEU A 171 26.72 14.36 -17.31
C LEU A 171 26.25 13.61 -16.05
N GLU A 172 26.66 14.04 -14.86
CA GLU A 172 26.22 13.46 -13.59
C GLU A 172 24.71 13.60 -13.40
N THR A 173 24.16 14.78 -13.65
CA THR A 173 22.70 15.02 -13.53
C THR A 173 21.88 14.21 -14.53
N MET A 174 22.40 13.95 -15.74
CA MET A 174 21.76 13.00 -16.66
C MET A 174 21.73 11.57 -16.11
N LEU A 175 22.84 11.12 -15.52
CA LEU A 175 22.94 9.78 -14.94
C LEU A 175 22.00 9.62 -13.74
N VAL A 176 21.95 10.62 -12.85
CA VAL A 176 21.02 10.63 -11.71
C VAL A 176 19.56 10.61 -12.18
N SER A 177 19.22 11.40 -13.20
CA SER A 177 17.88 11.41 -13.79
C SER A 177 17.47 10.03 -14.31
N LEU A 178 18.39 9.30 -14.96
CA LEU A 178 18.15 7.92 -15.39
C LEU A 178 17.92 6.96 -14.21
N CYS A 179 18.76 7.05 -13.17
CA CYS A 179 18.61 6.23 -11.96
C CYS A 179 17.28 6.46 -11.26
N LEU A 180 16.83 7.72 -11.14
CA LEU A 180 15.54 8.06 -10.53
C LEU A 180 14.36 7.48 -11.31
N LYS A 181 14.42 7.48 -12.65
CA LYS A 181 13.41 6.84 -13.49
C LYS A 181 13.32 5.33 -13.22
N ILE A 182 14.45 4.65 -13.06
CA ILE A 182 14.48 3.21 -12.74
C ILE A 182 13.87 2.95 -11.36
N ILE A 183 14.25 3.73 -10.34
CA ILE A 183 13.70 3.60 -8.98
C ILE A 183 12.18 3.83 -8.97
N SER A 184 11.70 4.83 -9.70
CA SER A 184 10.27 5.11 -9.83
C SER A 184 9.49 3.91 -10.40
N VAL A 185 10.03 3.24 -11.41
CA VAL A 185 9.43 2.02 -11.97
C VAL A 185 9.42 0.89 -10.95
N LEU A 186 10.53 0.67 -10.23
CA LEU A 186 10.61 -0.37 -9.20
C LEU A 186 9.60 -0.17 -8.07
N ILE A 187 9.46 1.07 -7.57
CA ILE A 187 8.45 1.39 -6.55
C ILE A 187 7.06 1.05 -7.08
N THR A 188 6.73 1.48 -8.31
CA THR A 188 5.43 1.20 -8.93
C THR A 188 5.11 -0.30 -8.98
N VAL A 189 6.10 -1.14 -9.31
CA VAL A 189 5.95 -2.60 -9.32
C VAL A 189 5.67 -3.15 -7.91
N ILE A 190 6.38 -2.67 -6.89
CA ILE A 190 6.15 -3.08 -5.49
C ILE A 190 4.75 -2.70 -5.02
N LEU A 191 4.27 -1.49 -5.37
CA LEU A 191 2.91 -1.05 -5.03
C LEU A 191 1.84 -1.95 -5.66
N TYR A 192 2.01 -2.33 -6.92
CA TYR A 192 1.10 -3.30 -7.55
C TYR A 192 1.20 -4.70 -6.94
N GLY A 193 2.41 -5.14 -6.57
CA GLY A 193 2.63 -6.40 -5.86
C GLY A 193 1.86 -6.50 -4.55
N ARG A 194 1.90 -5.43 -3.73
CA ARG A 194 1.18 -5.39 -2.44
C ARG A 194 -0.33 -5.59 -2.59
N MET A 195 -0.92 -5.03 -3.65
CA MET A 195 -2.35 -5.15 -3.91
C MET A 195 -2.73 -6.59 -4.25
N ILE A 196 -1.91 -7.26 -5.06
CA ILE A 196 -2.09 -8.68 -5.40
C ILE A 196 -1.97 -9.56 -4.16
N GLU A 197 -1.00 -9.29 -3.28
CA GLU A 197 -0.84 -10.02 -2.02
C GLU A 197 -2.06 -9.87 -1.10
N ILE A 198 -2.60 -8.66 -0.97
CA ILE A 198 -3.83 -8.41 -0.21
C ILE A 198 -5.00 -9.24 -0.75
N TYR A 199 -5.21 -9.28 -2.07
CA TYR A 199 -6.26 -10.12 -2.65
C TYR A 199 -6.06 -11.62 -2.38
N ARG A 200 -4.81 -12.10 -2.40
CA ARG A 200 -4.49 -13.49 -2.03
C ARG A 200 -4.73 -13.77 -0.54
N ALA A 201 -4.38 -12.84 0.33
CA ALA A 201 -4.61 -12.94 1.77
C ALA A 201 -6.10 -12.97 2.11
N SER A 202 -6.93 -12.12 1.48
CA SER A 202 -8.38 -12.14 1.65
C SER A 202 -9.00 -13.49 1.26
N ARG A 203 -8.48 -14.16 0.20
CA ARG A 203 -8.88 -15.54 -0.12
C ARG A 203 -8.41 -16.55 0.92
N SER A 204 -7.21 -16.39 1.47
CA SER A 204 -6.66 -17.33 2.45
C SER A 204 -7.33 -17.24 3.82
N ALA A 205 -7.71 -16.04 4.28
CA ALA A 205 -8.45 -15.85 5.54
C ALA A 205 -9.80 -16.56 5.51
N ALA A 206 -10.47 -16.55 4.35
CA ALA A 206 -11.66 -17.33 4.06
C ALA A 206 -11.46 -18.86 4.13
N PHE A 207 -10.25 -19.36 3.86
CA PHE A 207 -9.93 -20.80 3.80
C PHE A 207 -9.24 -21.34 5.07
N HIS A 208 -8.96 -20.52 6.08
CA HIS A 208 -8.23 -20.94 7.27
C HIS A 208 -9.05 -20.70 8.55
N PRO A 209 -10.03 -21.57 8.86
CA PRO A 209 -10.75 -21.55 10.14
C PRO A 209 -9.90 -22.08 11.31
N LYS A 210 -8.57 -21.86 11.31
CA LYS A 210 -7.71 -22.27 12.42
C LYS A 210 -7.79 -21.34 13.63
N ALA A 211 -8.39 -20.15 13.49
CA ALA A 211 -8.69 -19.28 14.63
C ALA A 211 -9.81 -19.82 15.53
N VAL A 212 -10.65 -20.75 15.04
CA VAL A 212 -11.76 -21.32 15.84
C VAL A 212 -11.41 -22.67 16.47
N CYS A 213 -10.40 -23.39 15.94
CA CYS A 213 -9.96 -24.67 16.52
C CYS A 213 -8.85 -24.56 17.60
N GLY A 214 -8.27 -23.38 17.83
CA GLY A 214 -7.05 -23.26 18.64
C GLY A 214 -7.20 -22.63 20.03
N HIS A 215 -8.40 -22.21 20.46
CA HIS A 215 -8.55 -21.43 21.70
C HIS A 215 -9.60 -21.95 22.69
N PHE A 216 -10.07 -23.19 22.51
CA PHE A 216 -10.93 -23.86 23.49
C PHE A 216 -10.52 -25.34 23.65
N GLY A 217 -9.22 -25.56 23.82
CA GLY A 217 -8.66 -26.77 24.40
C GLY A 217 -7.88 -26.40 25.65
#